data_AF-A0A3D1KIR7-F1
#
_entry.id   AF-A0A3D1KIR7-F1
#
_cell.length_a   1.000
_cell.length_b   1.000
_cell.length_c   1.000
_cell.angle_alpha   90.00
_cell.angle_beta   90.00
_cell.angle_gamma   90.00
#
_symmetry.space_group_name_H-M   'P 1'
#
loop_
_entity.id
_entity.type
_entity.pdbx_description
1 polymer ?
#
loop_
_entity_poly.entity_id
_entity_poly.type
_entity_poly.pdbx_seq_one_letter_code
_entity_poly.pdbx_strand_id
1 'polypeptide(L)'
;MKLFWYKPKNYKKKLITAAIESGAQAVYVPADAIDEVKILAKVKVISTGQQADLVLGKDVVEVLIDKKEREAEVVKHQGKIPVIIKNRDWTIIPLENLISKTTNLIQTVGDAKQAKVALETLEKGADGVLLESDEPAEIKATGEAIRAANNERLALVKFKIVSTEILGMGDRVCVDTTSILEPGVGMLAGDSSSAMFLVHNENVASPYCDPRPFRVNIGGVHAYVRLAEGQTQYAGELKAGVGVLVSDPRGNTQVVYVGRAKIEKRPMILVRAKYQAREITLVMQNAETIRLTTPDGSPASITKLKAGDLVLGLVEEGYGRHFGVKIKESIKEQ
;
A
#
# COMPACT_ATOMS: atom_id res chain seq x y z
N MET A 1 -2.94 8.44 -5.97
CA MET A 1 -3.21 8.19 -4.55
C MET A 1 -4.37 9.07 -4.08
N LYS A 2 -5.36 8.48 -3.42
CA LYS A 2 -6.52 9.11 -2.78
C LYS A 2 -6.13 9.80 -1.48
N LEU A 3 -6.61 11.02 -1.27
CA LEU A 3 -6.33 11.84 -0.09
C LEU A 3 -7.40 11.68 1.00
N PHE A 4 -6.97 11.65 2.26
CA PHE A 4 -7.81 11.71 3.44
C PHE A 4 -7.59 13.05 4.16
N TRP A 5 -8.58 13.92 4.11
CA TRP A 5 -8.62 15.15 4.89
C TRP A 5 -9.67 15.03 5.98
N TYR A 6 -9.44 15.73 7.09
CA TYR A 6 -10.34 15.69 8.23
C TYR A 6 -10.73 17.09 8.70
N LYS A 7 -12.01 17.28 9.02
CA LYS A 7 -12.57 18.48 9.62
C LYS A 7 -13.45 18.10 10.80
N PRO A 8 -13.07 18.42 12.04
CA PRO A 8 -13.98 18.23 13.17
C PRO A 8 -15.17 19.20 13.05
N LYS A 9 -16.37 18.79 13.47
CA LYS A 9 -17.50 19.72 13.62
C LYS A 9 -17.27 20.64 14.80
N ASN A 10 -16.71 20.10 15.88
CA ASN A 10 -16.27 20.85 17.05
C ASN A 10 -14.78 20.59 17.30
N TYR A 11 -13.96 21.65 17.21
CA TYR A 11 -12.51 21.51 17.38
C TYR A 11 -12.20 20.89 18.75
N LYS A 12 -11.57 19.71 18.71
CA LYS A 12 -11.01 19.02 19.86
C LYS A 12 -9.67 18.44 19.43
N LYS A 13 -8.59 18.79 20.13
CA LYS A 13 -7.24 18.28 19.88
C LYS A 13 -7.19 16.76 19.70
N LYS A 14 -7.90 16.02 20.56
CA LYS A 14 -7.97 14.54 20.51
C LYS A 14 -8.49 14.01 19.16
N LEU A 15 -9.43 14.70 18.52
CA LEU A 15 -9.95 14.30 17.22
C LEU A 15 -8.95 14.55 16.10
N ILE A 16 -8.19 15.65 16.17
CA ILE A 16 -7.09 15.92 15.24
C ILE A 16 -6.02 14.84 15.36
N THR A 17 -5.64 14.47 16.59
CA THR A 17 -4.71 13.37 16.85
C THR A 17 -5.22 12.06 16.25
N ALA A 18 -6.48 11.69 16.50
CA ALA A 18 -7.08 10.47 15.95
C ALA A 18 -7.08 10.46 14.40
N ALA A 19 -7.32 11.61 13.76
CA ALA A 19 -7.28 11.74 12.32
C ALA A 19 -5.87 11.54 11.75
N ILE A 20 -4.87 12.15 12.37
CA ILE A 20 -3.45 11.99 11.99
C ILE A 20 -3.05 10.52 12.13
N GLU A 21 -3.37 9.87 13.25
CA GLU A 21 -3.10 8.44 13.49
C GLU A 21 -3.83 7.52 12.50
N SER A 22 -4.98 7.95 11.99
CA SER A 22 -5.75 7.22 10.98
C SER A 22 -5.24 7.43 9.55
N GLY A 23 -4.26 8.32 9.36
CA GLY A 23 -3.60 8.57 8.08
C GLY A 23 -4.04 9.84 7.35
N ALA A 24 -4.71 10.78 8.04
CA ALA A 24 -5.10 12.05 7.44
C ALA A 24 -3.87 12.86 7.01
N GLN A 25 -3.80 13.25 5.73
CA GLN A 25 -2.70 14.06 5.20
C GLN A 25 -2.92 15.57 5.40
N ALA A 26 -4.16 15.99 5.64
CA ALA A 26 -4.49 17.37 6.00
C ALA A 26 -5.62 17.44 7.03
N VAL A 27 -5.54 18.42 7.92
CA VAL A 27 -6.54 18.65 8.97
C VAL A 27 -7.01 20.10 8.96
N TYR A 28 -8.31 20.29 9.07
CA TYR A 28 -8.94 21.60 9.15
C TYR A 28 -8.96 22.09 10.59
N VAL A 29 -8.37 23.25 10.87
CA VAL A 29 -8.27 23.81 12.22
C VAL A 29 -8.58 25.31 12.28
N PRO A 30 -9.09 25.81 13.42
CA PRO A 30 -9.20 27.25 13.67
C PRO A 30 -7.86 27.99 13.55
N ALA A 31 -7.88 29.27 13.18
CA ALA A 31 -6.67 30.05 12.89
C ALA A 31 -5.73 30.20 14.10
N ASP A 32 -6.29 30.24 15.31
CA ASP A 32 -5.58 30.31 16.59
C ASP A 32 -4.98 28.96 17.03
N ALA A 33 -5.36 27.85 16.39
CA ALA A 33 -4.88 26.50 16.70
C ALA A 33 -3.79 25.98 15.73
N ILE A 34 -3.38 26.79 14.74
CA ILE A 34 -2.43 26.37 13.69
C ILE A 34 -1.10 25.92 14.30
N ASP A 35 -0.49 26.77 15.14
CA ASP A 35 0.83 26.51 15.72
C ASP A 35 0.80 25.29 16.65
N GLU A 36 -0.29 25.12 17.41
CA GLU A 36 -0.48 23.95 18.27
C GLU A 36 -0.47 22.65 17.47
N VAL A 37 -1.22 22.60 16.36
CA VAL A 37 -1.34 21.39 15.53
C VAL A 37 -0.05 21.09 14.78
N LYS A 38 0.68 22.11 14.33
CA LYS A 38 2.00 21.94 13.69
C LYS A 38 3.05 21.33 14.61
N ILE A 39 2.90 21.48 15.93
CA ILE A 39 3.75 20.82 16.94
C ILE A 39 3.41 19.33 17.06
N LEU A 40 2.15 18.92 16.85
CA LEU A 40 1.70 17.54 17.07
C LEU A 40 2.30 16.55 16.07
N ALA A 41 2.33 16.93 14.80
CA ALA A 41 2.85 16.09 13.74
C ALA A 41 3.19 16.91 12.49
N LYS A 42 4.00 16.33 11.61
CA LYS A 42 4.18 16.84 10.24
C LYS A 42 2.93 16.52 9.41
N VAL A 43 1.89 17.32 9.57
CA VAL A 43 0.62 17.24 8.82
C VAL A 43 0.32 18.59 8.18
N LYS A 44 -0.34 18.60 7.02
CA LYS A 44 -0.78 19.86 6.40
C LYS A 44 -1.95 20.44 7.19
N VAL A 45 -1.88 21.72 7.50
CA VAL A 45 -2.96 22.44 8.16
C VAL A 45 -3.76 23.24 7.15
N ILE A 46 -5.08 23.02 7.13
CA ILE A 46 -6.05 23.84 6.38
C ILE A 46 -6.69 24.83 7.35
N SER A 47 -6.63 26.12 7.06
CA SER A 47 -7.26 27.17 7.87
C SER A 47 -7.50 28.44 7.06
N THR A 48 -8.23 29.40 7.63
CA THR A 48 -8.35 30.76 7.09
C THR A 48 -7.15 31.65 7.46
N GLY A 49 -6.34 31.24 8.44
CA GLY A 49 -5.14 31.96 8.85
C GLY A 49 -4.00 31.83 7.82
N GLN A 50 -3.26 32.93 7.57
CA GLN A 50 -2.17 32.99 6.57
C GLN A 50 -0.96 32.10 6.91
N GLN A 51 -0.87 31.60 8.14
CA GLN A 51 0.19 30.70 8.59
C GLN A 51 -0.10 29.22 8.27
N ALA A 52 -1.29 28.91 7.76
CA ALA A 52 -1.66 27.56 7.35
C ALA A 52 -0.85 27.12 6.13
N ASP A 53 -0.68 25.80 5.98
CA ASP A 53 -0.01 25.24 4.79
C ASP A 53 -0.93 25.27 3.57
N LEU A 54 -2.25 25.24 3.81
CA LEU A 54 -3.29 25.38 2.80
C LEU A 54 -4.29 26.45 3.27
N VAL A 55 -4.17 27.68 2.76
CA VAL A 55 -5.05 28.78 3.13
C VAL A 55 -6.37 28.68 2.36
N LEU A 56 -7.49 28.62 3.10
CA LEU A 56 -8.83 28.57 2.52
C LEU A 56 -9.13 29.82 1.70
N GLY A 57 -9.65 29.63 0.49
CA GLY A 57 -9.93 30.69 -0.48
C GLY A 57 -8.74 31.06 -1.38
N LYS A 58 -7.53 30.53 -1.09
CA LYS A 58 -6.31 30.77 -1.87
C LYS A 58 -5.71 29.47 -2.39
N ASP A 59 -5.23 28.62 -1.48
CA ASP A 59 -4.54 27.37 -1.82
C ASP A 59 -5.51 26.18 -1.93
N VAL A 60 -6.67 26.30 -1.29
CA VAL A 60 -7.79 25.37 -1.35
C VAL A 60 -9.10 26.16 -1.31
N VAL A 61 -10.10 25.73 -2.07
CA VAL A 61 -11.42 26.39 -2.13
C VAL A 61 -12.53 25.43 -1.77
N GLU A 62 -13.54 25.93 -1.05
CA GLU A 62 -14.77 25.21 -0.77
C GLU A 62 -15.88 25.70 -1.70
N VAL A 63 -16.58 24.77 -2.36
CA VAL A 63 -17.72 25.07 -3.22
C VAL A 63 -18.93 24.27 -2.75
N LEU A 64 -19.97 24.98 -2.30
CA LEU A 64 -21.30 24.39 -2.09
C LEU A 64 -21.99 24.25 -3.45
N ILE A 65 -22.32 23.00 -3.81
CA ILE A 65 -23.10 22.66 -5.00
C ILE A 65 -24.52 22.34 -4.56
N ASP A 66 -25.36 23.36 -4.53
CA ASP A 66 -26.81 23.23 -4.32
C ASP A 66 -27.60 23.31 -5.63
N LYS A 67 -26.94 23.65 -6.74
CA LYS A 67 -27.48 23.66 -8.11
C LYS A 67 -26.39 23.32 -9.13
N LYS A 68 -26.78 22.83 -10.31
CA LYS A 68 -25.86 22.37 -11.36
C LYS A 68 -24.92 23.46 -11.86
N GLU A 69 -25.35 24.72 -11.89
CA GLU A 69 -24.56 25.85 -12.39
C GLU A 69 -23.30 26.10 -11.54
N ARG A 70 -23.34 25.71 -10.25
CA ARG A 70 -22.20 25.83 -9.32
C ARG A 70 -21.03 24.91 -9.72
N GLU A 71 -21.26 23.86 -10.52
CA GLU A 71 -20.19 23.00 -11.04
C GLU A 71 -19.15 23.78 -11.85
N ALA A 72 -19.57 24.85 -12.55
CA ALA A 72 -18.65 25.70 -13.30
C ALA A 72 -17.61 26.38 -12.39
N GLU A 73 -17.97 26.64 -11.13
CA GLU A 73 -17.04 27.18 -10.14
C GLU A 73 -15.99 26.19 -9.67
N VAL A 74 -16.24 24.89 -9.80
CA VAL A 74 -15.21 23.87 -9.57
C VAL A 74 -14.28 23.80 -10.78
N VAL A 75 -14.87 23.70 -11.98
CA VAL A 75 -14.13 23.52 -13.23
C VAL A 75 -13.22 24.72 -13.55
N LYS A 76 -13.58 25.95 -13.14
CA LYS A 76 -12.74 27.15 -13.35
C LYS A 76 -11.32 27.01 -12.80
N HIS A 77 -11.12 26.17 -11.78
CA HIS A 77 -9.81 25.94 -11.18
C HIS A 77 -8.92 24.98 -11.97
N GLN A 78 -9.48 24.25 -12.95
CA GLN A 78 -8.74 23.39 -13.88
C GLN A 78 -7.80 22.39 -13.19
N GLY A 79 -8.17 21.90 -12.00
CA GLY A 79 -7.34 21.00 -11.20
C GLY A 79 -6.04 21.62 -10.67
N LYS A 80 -5.83 22.93 -10.77
CA LYS A 80 -4.59 23.59 -10.29
C LYS A 80 -4.51 23.64 -8.77
N ILE A 81 -5.65 23.76 -8.10
CA ILE A 81 -5.78 23.74 -6.64
C ILE A 81 -6.87 22.74 -6.21
N PRO A 82 -6.78 22.16 -5.00
CA PRO A 82 -7.84 21.35 -4.43
C PRO A 82 -9.15 22.12 -4.29
N VAL A 83 -10.25 21.48 -4.71
CA VAL A 83 -11.61 21.97 -4.51
C VAL A 83 -12.38 21.01 -3.61
N ILE A 84 -12.80 21.49 -2.45
CA ILE A 84 -13.66 20.77 -1.51
C ILE A 84 -15.11 20.95 -1.97
N ILE A 85 -15.75 19.84 -2.34
CA ILE A 85 -17.15 19.80 -2.77
C ILE A 85 -18.04 19.56 -1.56
N LYS A 86 -18.92 20.53 -1.28
CA LYS A 86 -19.97 20.43 -0.26
C LYS A 86 -21.34 20.32 -0.91
N ASN A 87 -22.23 19.57 -0.27
CA ASN A 87 -23.63 19.40 -0.68
C ASN A 87 -24.54 19.72 0.52
N ARG A 88 -25.74 20.25 0.28
CA ARG A 88 -26.75 20.45 1.35
C ARG A 88 -27.31 19.12 1.83
N ASP A 89 -27.78 18.33 0.87
CA ASP A 89 -28.18 16.94 1.06
C ASP A 89 -27.08 16.10 0.41
N TRP A 90 -26.41 15.25 1.21
CA TRP A 90 -25.29 14.48 0.69
C TRP A 90 -25.75 13.62 -0.50
N THR A 91 -25.14 13.84 -1.66
CA THR A 91 -25.39 13.11 -2.89
C THR A 91 -24.09 13.00 -3.70
N ILE A 92 -23.99 11.94 -4.48
CA ILE A 92 -22.81 11.64 -5.30
C ILE A 92 -22.84 12.30 -6.68
N ILE A 93 -24.03 12.73 -7.14
CA ILE A 93 -24.27 13.23 -8.50
C ILE A 93 -23.35 14.40 -8.88
N PRO A 94 -23.11 15.42 -8.03
CA PRO A 94 -22.19 16.50 -8.38
C PRO A 94 -20.76 16.01 -8.63
N LEU A 95 -20.29 15.05 -7.83
CA LEU A 95 -18.97 14.46 -8.01
C LEU A 95 -18.89 13.68 -9.33
N GLU A 96 -19.90 12.87 -9.65
CA GLU A 96 -19.99 12.13 -10.92
C GLU A 96 -19.83 13.05 -12.13
N ASN A 97 -20.52 14.19 -12.12
CA ASN A 97 -20.46 15.17 -13.19
C ASN A 97 -19.09 15.83 -13.32
N LEU A 98 -18.32 15.95 -12.22
CA LEU A 98 -17.06 16.67 -12.16
C LEU A 98 -15.83 15.80 -12.42
N ILE A 99 -15.87 14.51 -12.04
CA ILE A 99 -14.75 13.56 -12.19
C ILE A 99 -14.25 13.46 -13.65
N SER A 100 -15.14 13.63 -14.64
CA SER A 100 -14.78 13.61 -16.06
C SER A 100 -14.25 14.96 -16.58
N LYS A 101 -14.53 16.06 -15.88
CA LYS A 101 -14.24 17.44 -16.33
C LYS A 101 -12.97 18.02 -15.72
N THR A 102 -12.58 17.59 -14.51
CA THR A 102 -11.42 18.12 -13.80
C THR A 102 -10.87 17.14 -12.76
N THR A 103 -9.84 17.55 -12.03
CA THR A 103 -9.15 16.78 -10.98
C THR A 103 -8.97 17.64 -9.73
N ASN A 104 -8.26 17.12 -8.72
CA ASN A 104 -8.09 17.72 -7.40
C ASN A 104 -9.43 17.94 -6.68
N LEU A 105 -10.34 16.97 -6.82
CA LEU A 105 -11.66 16.97 -6.22
C LEU A 105 -11.64 16.28 -4.84
N ILE A 106 -11.99 17.02 -3.79
CA ILE A 106 -12.12 16.51 -2.42
C ILE A 106 -13.60 16.48 -2.03
N GLN A 107 -14.19 15.30 -1.95
CA GLN A 107 -15.61 15.17 -1.62
C GLN A 107 -15.82 15.23 -0.10
N THR A 108 -16.67 16.14 0.40
CA THR A 108 -17.07 16.13 1.81
C THR A 108 -17.99 14.92 2.09
N VAL A 109 -17.70 14.22 3.19
CA VAL A 109 -18.42 13.01 3.64
C VAL A 109 -18.61 13.06 5.16
N GLY A 110 -19.71 12.48 5.65
CA GLY A 110 -20.02 12.42 7.09
C GLY A 110 -19.60 11.12 7.77
N ASP A 111 -19.37 10.06 7.00
CA ASP A 111 -19.06 8.72 7.50
C ASP A 111 -18.22 7.92 6.49
N ALA A 112 -17.71 6.77 6.92
CA ALA A 112 -16.87 5.90 6.10
C ALA A 112 -17.62 5.26 4.92
N LYS A 113 -18.95 5.10 5.01
CA LYS A 113 -19.76 4.54 3.93
C LYS A 113 -19.84 5.54 2.77
N GLN A 114 -20.09 6.81 3.05
CA GLN A 114 -20.05 7.90 2.09
C GLN A 114 -18.65 8.07 1.50
N ALA A 115 -17.59 7.93 2.32
CA ALA A 115 -16.22 7.94 1.84
C ALA A 115 -15.98 6.86 0.78
N LYS A 116 -16.40 5.62 1.06
CA LYS A 116 -16.28 4.51 0.11
C LYS A 116 -16.99 4.79 -1.22
N VAL A 117 -18.23 5.27 -1.17
CA VAL A 117 -18.99 5.64 -2.38
C VAL A 117 -18.24 6.73 -3.17
N ALA A 118 -17.76 7.78 -2.50
CA ALA A 118 -17.01 8.86 -3.16
C ALA A 118 -15.72 8.37 -3.84
N LEU A 119 -15.04 7.38 -3.26
CA LEU A 119 -13.77 6.85 -3.77
C LEU A 119 -13.94 5.86 -4.94
N GLU A 120 -15.09 5.18 -5.05
CA GLU A 120 -15.35 4.10 -6.03
C GLU A 120 -16.22 4.55 -7.21
N THR A 121 -16.87 5.71 -7.13
CA THR A 121 -17.82 6.21 -8.13
C THR A 121 -17.23 6.30 -9.55
N LEU A 122 -17.97 5.82 -10.55
CA LEU A 122 -17.56 5.79 -11.97
C LEU A 122 -16.18 5.16 -12.22
N GLU A 123 -15.77 4.18 -11.39
CA GLU A 123 -14.47 3.48 -11.45
C GLU A 123 -13.23 4.39 -11.29
N LYS A 124 -13.43 5.70 -11.11
CA LYS A 124 -12.37 6.70 -10.93
C LYS A 124 -12.44 7.34 -9.56
N GLY A 125 -13.63 7.71 -9.07
CA GLY A 125 -13.87 8.35 -7.78
C GLY A 125 -13.24 9.73 -7.61
N ALA A 126 -13.51 10.37 -6.46
CA ALA A 126 -12.84 11.61 -6.05
C ALA A 126 -11.34 11.43 -5.87
N ASP A 127 -10.55 12.51 -6.01
CA ASP A 127 -9.11 12.48 -5.70
C ASP A 127 -8.85 12.39 -4.19
N GLY A 128 -9.85 12.71 -3.37
CA GLY A 128 -9.84 12.47 -1.94
C GLY A 128 -11.19 12.76 -1.29
N VAL A 129 -11.23 12.59 0.03
CA VAL A 129 -12.41 12.91 0.84
C VAL A 129 -12.03 13.82 1.99
N LEU A 130 -12.97 14.68 2.38
CA LEU A 130 -12.93 15.44 3.62
C LEU A 130 -13.98 14.86 4.57
N LEU A 131 -13.56 14.13 5.59
CA LEU A 131 -14.47 13.63 6.61
C LEU A 131 -14.85 14.76 7.58
N GLU A 132 -16.15 15.00 7.72
CA GLU A 132 -16.73 15.93 8.68
C GLU A 132 -17.54 15.18 9.74
N SER A 133 -16.87 14.77 10.82
CA SER A 133 -17.45 13.98 11.92
C SER A 133 -16.74 14.31 13.23
N ASP A 134 -17.43 14.11 14.36
CA ASP A 134 -16.82 14.17 15.70
C ASP A 134 -16.65 12.76 16.31
N GLU A 135 -16.96 11.70 15.56
CA GLU A 135 -16.92 10.31 16.01
C GLU A 135 -15.58 9.64 15.67
N PRO A 136 -14.76 9.25 16.67
CA PRO A 136 -13.45 8.61 16.41
C PRO A 136 -13.53 7.31 15.59
N ALA A 137 -14.63 6.57 15.71
CA ALA A 137 -14.86 5.35 14.95
C ALA A 137 -14.94 5.64 13.43
N GLU A 138 -15.62 6.72 13.05
CA GLU A 138 -15.74 7.14 11.64
C GLU A 138 -14.41 7.64 11.07
N ILE A 139 -13.60 8.31 11.90
CA ILE A 139 -12.24 8.73 11.52
C ILE A 139 -11.39 7.51 11.16
N LYS A 140 -11.39 6.49 12.03
CA LYS A 140 -10.64 5.26 11.81
C LYS A 140 -11.15 4.51 10.58
N ALA A 141 -12.45 4.29 10.47
CA ALA A 141 -13.06 3.57 9.36
C ALA A 141 -12.85 4.28 8.01
N THR A 142 -12.87 5.62 7.98
CA THR A 142 -12.57 6.39 6.76
C THR A 142 -11.10 6.26 6.37
N GLY A 143 -10.18 6.29 7.33
CA GLY A 143 -8.76 6.03 7.08
C GLY A 143 -8.50 4.64 6.51
N GLU A 144 -9.25 3.62 6.97
CA GLU A 144 -9.21 2.25 6.41
C GLU A 144 -9.77 2.20 4.97
N ALA A 145 -10.88 2.88 4.70
CA ALA A 145 -11.45 2.98 3.35
C ALA A 145 -10.48 3.66 2.36
N ILE A 146 -9.78 4.72 2.79
CA ILE A 146 -8.77 5.40 1.96
C ILE A 146 -7.56 4.49 1.70
N ARG A 147 -7.10 3.74 2.70
CA ARG A 147 -6.02 2.76 2.50
C ARG A 147 -6.44 1.69 1.50
N ALA A 148 -7.64 1.11 1.66
CA ALA A 148 -8.15 0.10 0.73
C ALA A 148 -8.27 0.63 -0.70
N ALA A 149 -8.78 1.86 -0.88
CA ALA A 149 -8.91 2.49 -2.20
C ALA A 149 -7.56 2.82 -2.87
N ASN A 150 -6.47 2.88 -2.09
CA ASN A 150 -5.12 3.09 -2.60
C ASN A 150 -4.35 1.81 -2.88
N ASN A 151 -4.79 0.68 -2.34
CA ASN A 151 -4.09 -0.58 -2.49
C ASN A 151 -4.50 -1.27 -3.79
N GLU A 152 -3.51 -1.78 -4.52
CA GLU A 152 -3.76 -2.66 -5.66
C GLU A 152 -4.25 -4.04 -5.18
N ARG A 153 -4.93 -4.79 -6.04
CA ARG A 153 -5.25 -6.20 -5.78
C ARG A 153 -4.51 -7.07 -6.75
N LEU A 154 -3.84 -8.11 -6.24
CA LEU A 154 -3.04 -9.02 -7.04
C LEU A 154 -3.80 -10.30 -7.34
N ALA A 155 -3.69 -10.76 -8.59
CA ALA A 155 -4.16 -12.08 -8.99
C ALA A 155 -3.06 -13.12 -8.70
N LEU A 156 -3.04 -13.63 -7.48
CA LEU A 156 -2.10 -14.69 -7.10
C LEU A 156 -2.48 -16.01 -7.76
N VAL A 157 -1.47 -16.76 -8.19
CA VAL A 157 -1.60 -18.05 -8.85
C VAL A 157 -0.88 -19.15 -8.06
N LYS A 158 -1.20 -20.40 -8.38
CA LYS A 158 -0.61 -21.57 -7.74
C LYS A 158 0.61 -22.05 -8.53
N PHE A 159 1.78 -21.92 -7.94
CA PHE A 159 3.01 -22.52 -8.44
C PHE A 159 3.13 -23.95 -7.94
N LYS A 160 3.47 -24.88 -8.83
CA LYS A 160 3.74 -26.27 -8.49
C LYS A 160 5.24 -26.47 -8.31
N ILE A 161 5.67 -26.86 -7.11
CA ILE A 161 7.08 -27.15 -6.81
C ILE A 161 7.58 -28.26 -7.73
N VAL A 162 8.76 -28.04 -8.31
CA VAL A 162 9.47 -28.99 -9.17
C VAL A 162 10.59 -29.65 -8.37
N SER A 163 11.46 -28.84 -7.74
CA SER A 163 12.58 -29.34 -6.94
C SER A 163 13.11 -28.28 -5.98
N THR A 164 13.91 -28.72 -5.02
CA THR A 164 14.73 -27.88 -4.15
C THR A 164 16.16 -28.41 -4.15
N GLU A 165 17.14 -27.54 -4.28
CA GLU A 165 18.56 -27.91 -4.38
C GLU A 165 19.39 -27.10 -3.37
N ILE A 166 20.12 -27.79 -2.49
CA ILE A 166 21.01 -27.11 -1.53
C ILE A 166 22.18 -26.51 -2.30
N LEU A 167 22.43 -25.22 -2.04
CA LEU A 167 23.56 -24.48 -2.57
C LEU A 167 24.62 -24.24 -1.48
N GLY A 168 25.69 -23.56 -1.87
CA GLY A 168 26.73 -23.09 -0.95
C GLY A 168 26.33 -21.86 -0.13
N MET A 169 27.35 -21.18 0.41
CA MET A 169 27.17 -19.91 1.12
C MET A 169 26.84 -18.78 0.14
N GLY A 170 25.87 -17.95 0.50
CA GLY A 170 25.52 -16.74 -0.26
C GLY A 170 25.00 -15.65 0.66
N ASP A 171 24.92 -14.42 0.13
CA ASP A 171 24.39 -13.27 0.86
C ASP A 171 22.86 -13.26 0.76
N ARG A 172 22.19 -13.57 1.87
CA ARG A 172 20.72 -13.48 2.00
C ARG A 172 20.32 -12.05 2.35
N VAL A 173 19.10 -11.67 2.02
CA VAL A 173 18.45 -10.44 2.47
C VAL A 173 17.24 -10.74 3.32
N CYS A 174 17.15 -10.10 4.48
CA CYS A 174 15.98 -10.15 5.35
C CYS A 174 15.49 -8.77 5.69
N VAL A 175 14.20 -8.56 5.52
CA VAL A 175 13.57 -7.26 5.65
C VAL A 175 12.80 -7.21 6.96
N ASP A 176 13.22 -6.33 7.85
CA ASP A 176 12.44 -5.90 9.01
C ASP A 176 11.57 -4.71 8.57
N THR A 177 10.25 -4.86 8.62
CA THR A 177 9.30 -3.78 8.30
C THR A 177 8.96 -2.95 9.54
N THR A 178 8.33 -1.80 9.33
CA THR A 178 7.75 -0.96 10.39
C THR A 178 6.34 -1.41 10.80
N SER A 179 5.89 -2.58 10.35
CA SER A 179 4.53 -3.10 10.58
C SER A 179 4.56 -4.53 11.11
N ILE A 180 3.65 -4.85 12.02
CA ILE A 180 3.38 -6.24 12.38
C ILE A 180 2.52 -6.82 11.26
N LEU A 181 3.00 -7.88 10.60
CA LEU A 181 2.27 -8.53 9.53
C LEU A 181 1.46 -9.69 10.09
N GLU A 182 0.21 -9.80 9.65
CA GLU A 182 -0.67 -10.93 9.99
C GLU A 182 -0.16 -12.24 9.39
N PRO A 183 -0.60 -13.41 9.90
CA PRO A 183 -0.33 -14.69 9.25
C PRO A 183 -0.77 -14.78 7.80
N GLY A 184 0.08 -15.40 6.98
CA GLY A 184 -0.09 -15.49 5.52
C GLY A 184 0.29 -14.21 4.77
N VAL A 185 0.49 -13.08 5.46
CA VAL A 185 0.94 -11.83 4.81
C VAL A 185 2.44 -11.90 4.58
N GLY A 186 2.84 -11.67 3.34
CA GLY A 186 4.21 -11.86 2.88
C GLY A 186 4.66 -10.83 1.87
N MET A 187 5.91 -10.95 1.45
CA MET A 187 6.46 -10.18 0.32
C MET A 187 6.57 -11.06 -0.91
N LEU A 188 6.37 -10.46 -2.07
CA LEU A 188 6.61 -11.14 -3.34
C LEU A 188 8.08 -11.00 -3.73
N ALA A 189 8.76 -12.14 -3.86
CA ALA A 189 10.15 -12.19 -4.29
C ALA A 189 10.44 -13.34 -5.25
N GLY A 190 11.38 -13.14 -6.17
CA GLY A 190 11.75 -14.12 -7.19
C GLY A 190 13.08 -13.77 -7.83
N ASP A 191 13.76 -14.74 -8.43
CA ASP A 191 14.96 -14.47 -9.22
C ASP A 191 14.62 -13.71 -10.52
N SER A 192 13.34 -13.72 -10.92
CA SER A 192 12.79 -12.93 -12.02
C SER A 192 11.74 -11.92 -11.55
N SER A 193 11.80 -10.71 -12.10
CA SER A 193 10.82 -9.65 -11.81
C SER A 193 9.43 -9.89 -12.40
N SER A 194 9.27 -10.92 -13.24
CA SER A 194 8.00 -11.24 -13.90
C SER A 194 7.34 -12.51 -13.36
N ALA A 195 7.99 -13.23 -12.42
CA ALA A 195 7.36 -14.28 -11.63
C ALA A 195 8.00 -14.38 -10.24
N MET A 196 7.20 -14.17 -9.19
CA MET A 196 7.66 -14.07 -7.81
C MET A 196 6.82 -14.96 -6.88
N PHE A 197 7.46 -15.62 -5.92
CA PHE A 197 6.80 -16.37 -4.87
C PHE A 197 6.27 -15.43 -3.78
N LEU A 198 5.15 -15.80 -3.14
CA LEU A 198 4.71 -15.14 -1.91
C LEU A 198 5.47 -15.72 -0.71
N VAL A 199 6.50 -15.00 -0.27
CA VAL A 199 7.36 -15.38 0.85
C VAL A 199 6.67 -15.01 2.17
N HIS A 200 6.43 -16.02 3.00
CA HIS A 200 5.69 -15.88 4.25
C HIS A 200 6.50 -15.10 5.31
N ASN A 201 5.85 -14.29 6.12
CA ASN A 201 6.49 -13.63 7.26
C ASN A 201 6.95 -14.63 8.34
N GLU A 202 7.90 -14.21 9.18
CA GLU A 202 8.50 -15.04 10.24
C GLU A 202 7.62 -15.08 11.50
N ASN A 203 6.32 -15.37 11.36
CA ASN A 203 5.38 -15.30 12.49
C ASN A 203 5.07 -16.65 13.15
N VAL A 204 5.65 -17.74 12.66
CA VAL A 204 5.44 -19.09 13.19
C VAL A 204 6.45 -19.34 14.30
N ALA A 205 5.96 -19.53 15.53
CA ALA A 205 6.79 -19.91 16.65
C ALA A 205 7.49 -21.26 16.39
N SER A 206 8.76 -21.36 16.80
CA SER A 206 9.47 -22.64 16.86
C SER A 206 10.00 -22.86 18.28
N PRO A 207 10.36 -24.10 18.66
CA PRO A 207 10.98 -24.37 19.96
C PRO A 207 12.30 -23.61 20.20
N TYR A 208 12.89 -23.07 19.14
CA TYR A 208 14.24 -22.49 19.14
C TYR A 208 14.23 -20.97 18.92
N CYS A 209 13.12 -20.37 18.51
CA CYS A 209 13.06 -18.95 18.20
C CYS A 209 11.63 -18.40 18.30
N ASP A 210 11.53 -17.23 18.93
CA ASP A 210 10.29 -16.46 18.94
C ASP A 210 9.94 -15.94 17.54
N PRO A 211 8.63 -15.82 17.23
CA PRO A 211 8.18 -15.24 15.99
C PRO A 211 8.53 -13.76 15.90
N ARG A 212 8.87 -13.32 14.69
CA ARG A 212 9.11 -11.93 14.30
C ARG A 212 8.15 -11.56 13.18
N PRO A 213 6.87 -11.25 13.50
CA PRO A 213 5.82 -11.03 12.49
C PRO A 213 6.09 -9.82 11.59
N PHE A 214 7.02 -8.95 11.95
CA PHE A 214 7.47 -7.81 11.15
C PHE A 214 8.59 -8.16 10.14
N ARG A 215 9.10 -9.40 10.14
CA ARG A 215 10.23 -9.84 9.32
C ARG A 215 9.81 -10.76 8.18
N VAL A 216 10.41 -10.56 7.00
CA VAL A 216 10.30 -11.46 5.85
C VAL A 216 11.70 -11.78 5.30
N ASN A 217 11.94 -13.05 4.98
CA ASN A 217 13.24 -13.54 4.51
C ASN A 217 13.19 -13.72 2.98
N ILE A 218 13.46 -12.65 2.24
CA ILE A 218 13.05 -12.47 0.84
C ILE A 218 13.99 -13.11 -0.22
N GLY A 219 15.10 -13.73 0.18
CA GLY A 219 15.97 -14.47 -0.74
C GLY A 219 17.42 -13.98 -0.74
N GLY A 220 18.14 -14.19 -1.85
CA GLY A 220 19.47 -13.66 -2.09
C GLY A 220 19.46 -12.17 -2.44
N VAL A 221 20.64 -11.51 -2.39
CA VAL A 221 20.78 -10.07 -2.76
C VAL A 221 20.30 -9.72 -4.17
N HIS A 222 20.33 -10.68 -5.10
CA HIS A 222 19.91 -10.52 -6.50
C HIS A 222 18.40 -10.68 -6.70
N ALA A 223 17.66 -11.22 -5.73
CA ALA A 223 16.24 -11.46 -5.88
C ALA A 223 15.49 -10.14 -6.10
N TYR A 224 14.51 -10.13 -7.00
CA TYR A 224 13.58 -9.03 -7.13
C TYR A 224 12.54 -9.07 -6.03
N VAL A 225 12.14 -7.89 -5.56
CA VAL A 225 11.02 -7.69 -4.62
C VAL A 225 9.98 -6.79 -5.28
N ARG A 226 8.70 -7.13 -5.15
CA ARG A 226 7.59 -6.30 -5.64
C ARG A 226 7.40 -5.07 -4.74
N LEU A 227 7.48 -3.88 -5.34
CA LEU A 227 7.04 -2.62 -4.74
C LEU A 227 5.61 -2.32 -5.17
N ALA A 228 5.04 -1.16 -4.85
CA ALA A 228 3.71 -0.77 -5.33
C ALA A 228 3.69 -0.47 -6.84
N GLU A 229 2.49 -0.41 -7.43
CA GLU A 229 2.23 0.09 -8.80
C GLU A 229 3.01 -0.66 -9.90
N GLY A 230 3.23 -1.96 -9.69
CA GLY A 230 3.95 -2.76 -10.66
C GLY A 230 5.45 -2.60 -10.61
N GLN A 231 6.07 -1.82 -9.71
CA GLN A 231 7.52 -1.63 -9.65
C GLN A 231 8.24 -2.79 -8.94
N THR A 232 9.53 -2.97 -9.22
CA THR A 232 10.38 -3.97 -8.54
C THR A 232 11.73 -3.39 -8.22
N GLN A 233 12.39 -3.91 -7.19
CA GLN A 233 13.74 -3.53 -6.81
C GLN A 233 14.54 -4.76 -6.41
N TYR A 234 15.87 -4.72 -6.56
CA TYR A 234 16.73 -5.78 -6.02
C TYR A 234 16.70 -5.78 -4.49
N ALA A 235 16.63 -6.97 -3.90
CA ALA A 235 16.63 -7.16 -2.46
C ALA A 235 17.83 -6.47 -1.79
N GLY A 236 19.02 -6.57 -2.39
CA GLY A 236 20.24 -5.95 -1.88
C GLY A 236 20.24 -4.42 -1.88
N GLU A 237 19.30 -3.78 -2.58
CA GLU A 237 19.20 -2.32 -2.66
C GLU A 237 18.16 -1.73 -1.68
N LEU A 238 17.38 -2.58 -1.01
CA LEU A 238 16.38 -2.13 -0.04
C LEU A 238 17.04 -1.40 1.13
N LYS A 239 16.51 -0.23 1.47
CA LYS A 239 16.97 0.64 2.55
C LYS A 239 15.81 1.08 3.43
N ALA A 240 16.13 1.57 4.62
CA ALA A 240 15.14 2.12 5.52
C ALA A 240 14.31 3.22 4.83
N GLY A 241 12.99 3.19 5.02
CA GLY A 241 12.05 4.13 4.41
C GLY A 241 11.54 3.74 3.01
N VAL A 242 12.11 2.71 2.36
CA VAL A 242 11.56 2.18 1.10
C VAL A 242 10.19 1.55 1.36
N GLY A 243 9.18 1.90 0.56
CA GLY A 243 7.86 1.28 0.59
C GLY A 243 7.85 0.00 -0.24
N VAL A 244 7.57 -1.13 0.40
CA VAL A 244 7.45 -2.45 -0.23
C VAL A 244 6.00 -2.94 -0.19
N LEU A 245 5.61 -3.71 -1.20
CA LEU A 245 4.26 -4.25 -1.26
C LEU A 245 4.21 -5.59 -0.54
N VAL A 246 3.32 -5.71 0.43
CA VAL A 246 2.95 -7.00 1.03
C VAL A 246 1.58 -7.43 0.53
N SER A 247 1.37 -8.75 0.48
CA SER A 247 0.10 -9.35 0.07
C SER A 247 -0.33 -10.42 1.05
N ASP A 248 -1.63 -10.48 1.33
CA ASP A 248 -2.26 -11.66 1.92
C ASP A 248 -2.46 -12.77 0.86
N PRO A 249 -2.81 -14.01 1.26
CA PRO A 249 -3.02 -15.13 0.34
C PRO A 249 -4.19 -14.94 -0.64
N ARG A 250 -5.07 -13.96 -0.40
CA ARG A 250 -6.23 -13.62 -1.25
C ARG A 250 -5.91 -12.51 -2.25
N GLY A 251 -4.67 -12.02 -2.24
CA GLY A 251 -4.21 -10.95 -3.12
C GLY A 251 -4.54 -9.54 -2.64
N ASN A 252 -5.03 -9.37 -1.41
CA ASN A 252 -5.19 -8.04 -0.82
C ASN A 252 -3.81 -7.50 -0.47
N THR A 253 -3.48 -6.30 -0.93
CA THR A 253 -2.16 -5.72 -0.71
C THR A 253 -2.18 -4.57 0.27
N GLN A 254 -0.99 -4.23 0.75
CA GLN A 254 -0.71 -3.04 1.52
C GLN A 254 0.74 -2.62 1.26
N VAL A 255 0.99 -1.31 1.19
CA VAL A 255 2.36 -0.78 1.24
C VAL A 255 2.80 -0.70 2.70
N VAL A 256 3.93 -1.31 3.02
CA VAL A 256 4.61 -1.20 4.32
C VAL A 256 6.01 -0.67 4.11
N TYR A 257 6.61 -0.08 5.14
CA TYR A 257 7.93 0.52 5.01
C TYR A 257 9.01 -0.38 5.59
N VAL A 258 10.15 -0.44 4.91
CA VAL A 258 11.36 -1.10 5.41
C VAL A 258 11.88 -0.29 6.60
N GLY A 259 11.99 -0.92 7.76
CA GLY A 259 12.75 -0.38 8.88
C GLY A 259 14.25 -0.66 8.71
N ARG A 260 14.59 -1.89 8.30
CA ARG A 260 15.97 -2.31 8.01
C ARG A 260 16.00 -3.51 7.06
N ALA A 261 16.92 -3.52 6.11
CA ALA A 261 17.33 -4.72 5.36
C ALA A 261 18.65 -5.25 5.92
N LYS A 262 18.71 -6.54 6.23
CA LYS A 262 19.90 -7.23 6.74
C LYS A 262 20.49 -8.12 5.65
N ILE A 263 21.76 -7.92 5.34
CA ILE A 263 22.53 -8.76 4.42
C ILE A 263 23.52 -9.59 5.23
N GLU A 264 23.48 -10.91 5.07
CA GLU A 264 24.39 -11.81 5.79
C GLU A 264 24.66 -13.10 5.01
N LYS A 265 25.85 -13.67 5.21
CA LYS A 265 26.23 -14.94 4.59
C LYS A 265 25.58 -16.12 5.28
N ARG A 266 24.82 -16.92 4.54
CA ARG A 266 24.17 -18.16 5.02
C ARG A 266 24.22 -19.26 3.97
N PRO A 267 24.09 -20.54 4.36
CA PRO A 267 23.82 -21.61 3.41
C PRO A 267 22.53 -21.30 2.64
N MET A 268 22.53 -21.51 1.32
CA MET A 268 21.40 -21.20 0.45
C MET A 268 20.74 -22.46 -0.10
N ILE A 269 19.53 -22.33 -0.62
CA ILE A 269 18.75 -23.36 -1.29
C ILE A 269 18.04 -22.72 -2.48
N LEU A 270 18.06 -23.39 -3.63
CA LEU A 270 17.35 -23.00 -4.83
C LEU A 270 16.01 -23.71 -4.88
N VAL A 271 14.92 -22.94 -4.86
CA VAL A 271 13.56 -23.46 -5.02
C VAL A 271 13.15 -23.29 -6.48
N ARG A 272 12.76 -24.38 -7.15
CA ARG A 272 12.22 -24.36 -8.51
C ARG A 272 10.75 -24.75 -8.51
N ALA A 273 9.93 -23.97 -9.19
CA ALA A 273 8.52 -24.23 -9.38
C ALA A 273 8.10 -23.95 -10.82
N LYS A 274 6.87 -24.34 -11.16
CA LYS A 274 6.29 -24.08 -12.47
C LYS A 274 4.87 -23.53 -12.39
N TYR A 275 4.55 -22.70 -13.35
CA TYR A 275 3.20 -22.26 -13.67
C TYR A 275 3.01 -22.38 -15.18
N GLN A 276 2.11 -23.26 -15.62
CA GLN A 276 1.99 -23.62 -17.03
C GLN A 276 3.35 -24.07 -17.61
N ALA A 277 3.82 -23.44 -18.69
CA ALA A 277 5.13 -23.71 -19.31
C ALA A 277 6.28 -22.89 -18.71
N ARG A 278 5.99 -22.00 -17.75
CA ARG A 278 6.98 -21.09 -17.18
C ARG A 278 7.65 -21.70 -15.96
N GLU A 279 8.98 -21.68 -15.95
CA GLU A 279 9.78 -21.97 -14.76
C GLU A 279 9.91 -20.70 -13.89
N ILE A 280 9.86 -20.89 -12.58
CA ILE A 280 10.01 -19.85 -11.57
C ILE A 280 11.03 -20.34 -10.56
N THR A 281 12.02 -19.50 -10.26
CA THR A 281 13.06 -19.82 -9.28
C THR A 281 13.18 -18.74 -8.22
N LEU A 282 13.62 -19.16 -7.04
CA LEU A 282 14.07 -18.26 -5.99
C LEU A 282 15.19 -18.91 -5.18
N VAL A 283 16.32 -18.23 -5.07
CA VAL A 283 17.40 -18.61 -4.16
C VAL A 283 17.15 -18.02 -2.77
N MET A 284 16.99 -18.88 -1.75
CA MET A 284 16.67 -18.50 -0.37
C MET A 284 17.69 -19.06 0.62
N GLN A 285 17.67 -18.59 1.87
CA GLN A 285 18.46 -19.24 2.92
C GLN A 285 17.94 -20.65 3.16
N ASN A 286 18.83 -21.63 3.23
CA ASN A 286 18.50 -22.98 3.69
C ASN A 286 18.29 -23.02 5.22
N ALA A 287 17.05 -22.82 5.66
CA ALA A 287 16.64 -22.99 7.05
C ALA A 287 15.14 -23.29 7.16
N GLU A 288 14.74 -24.05 8.19
CA GLU A 288 13.35 -24.47 8.41
C GLU A 288 12.38 -23.30 8.69
N THR A 289 12.90 -22.18 9.18
CA THR A 289 12.14 -20.98 9.49
C THR A 289 11.73 -20.19 8.25
N ILE A 290 12.37 -20.47 7.11
CA ILE A 290 12.10 -19.83 5.82
C ILE A 290 10.96 -20.56 5.14
N ARG A 291 9.92 -19.81 4.79
CA ARG A 291 8.64 -20.36 4.35
C ARG A 291 8.09 -19.62 3.14
N LEU A 292 7.48 -20.38 2.26
CA LEU A 292 6.57 -19.87 1.23
C LEU A 292 5.13 -20.00 1.74
N THR A 293 4.20 -19.34 1.05
CA THR A 293 2.79 -19.33 1.43
C THR A 293 2.02 -20.33 0.58
N THR A 294 1.26 -21.24 1.18
CA THR A 294 0.39 -22.18 0.46
C THR A 294 -0.92 -21.50 0.01
N PRO A 295 -1.74 -22.15 -0.84
CA PRO A 295 -3.03 -21.58 -1.28
C PRO A 295 -4.06 -21.34 -0.18
N ASP A 296 -3.99 -22.06 0.95
CA ASP A 296 -4.83 -21.82 2.13
C ASP A 296 -4.25 -20.77 3.09
N GLY A 297 -3.09 -20.18 2.75
CA GLY A 297 -2.41 -19.17 3.55
C GLY A 297 -1.50 -19.72 4.64
N SER A 298 -1.36 -21.05 4.73
CA SER A 298 -0.48 -21.68 5.70
C SER A 298 1.01 -21.60 5.29
N PRO A 299 1.92 -21.68 6.27
CA PRO A 299 3.36 -21.62 6.00
C PRO A 299 3.90 -22.97 5.48
N ALA A 300 4.53 -22.96 4.31
CA ALA A 300 5.28 -24.10 3.76
C ALA A 300 6.79 -23.91 3.95
N SER A 301 7.40 -24.69 4.85
CA SER A 301 8.85 -24.64 5.09
C SER A 301 9.62 -25.13 3.87
N ILE A 302 10.57 -24.34 3.39
CA ILE A 302 11.29 -24.66 2.14
C ILE A 302 12.16 -25.92 2.23
N THR A 303 12.57 -26.31 3.44
CA THR A 303 13.35 -27.53 3.68
C THR A 303 12.51 -28.80 3.63
N LYS A 304 11.17 -28.67 3.64
CA LYS A 304 10.20 -29.78 3.60
C LYS A 304 9.42 -29.85 2.29
N LEU A 305 9.61 -28.89 1.39
CA LEU A 305 8.94 -28.85 0.09
C LEU A 305 9.33 -30.07 -0.74
N LYS A 306 8.35 -30.60 -1.46
CA LYS A 306 8.50 -31.74 -2.37
C LYS A 306 7.90 -31.41 -3.73
N ALA A 307 8.37 -32.13 -4.74
CA ALA A 307 7.80 -32.06 -6.07
C ALA A 307 6.28 -32.31 -6.00
N GLY A 308 5.50 -31.37 -6.55
CA GLY A 308 4.06 -31.43 -6.55
C GLY A 308 3.35 -30.54 -5.54
N ASP A 309 4.05 -30.07 -4.50
CA ASP A 309 3.49 -29.13 -3.53
C ASP A 309 3.05 -27.83 -4.24
N LEU A 310 2.01 -27.19 -3.69
CA LEU A 310 1.46 -25.95 -4.23
C LEU A 310 1.78 -24.80 -3.31
N VAL A 311 2.31 -23.72 -3.88
CA VAL A 311 2.57 -22.44 -3.20
C VAL A 311 2.02 -21.29 -4.02
N LEU A 312 1.77 -20.15 -3.38
CA LEU A 312 1.30 -18.94 -4.03
C LEU A 312 2.45 -18.13 -4.60
N GLY A 313 2.15 -17.48 -5.73
CA GLY A 313 3.03 -16.50 -6.34
C GLY A 313 2.27 -15.57 -7.27
N LEU A 314 2.98 -14.59 -7.80
CA LEU A 314 2.50 -13.64 -8.79
C LEU A 314 3.23 -13.88 -10.11
N VAL A 315 2.47 -13.88 -11.20
CA VAL A 315 3.03 -13.79 -12.55
C VAL A 315 2.60 -12.44 -13.12
N GLU A 316 3.57 -11.62 -13.50
CA GLU A 316 3.30 -10.38 -14.23
C GLU A 316 3.43 -10.68 -15.73
N GLU A 317 2.40 -10.34 -16.50
CA GLU A 317 2.40 -10.52 -17.96
C GLU A 317 3.22 -9.42 -18.64
N GLY A 318 4.18 -9.80 -19.50
CA GLY A 318 4.50 -9.03 -20.71
C GLY A 318 5.65 -7.99 -20.72
N TYR A 319 6.55 -7.91 -19.74
CA TYR A 319 7.61 -6.87 -19.76
C TYR A 319 8.93 -7.33 -19.10
N GLY A 320 10.03 -7.29 -19.85
CA GLY A 320 11.38 -7.23 -19.27
C GLY A 320 11.57 -5.91 -18.54
N ARG A 321 12.43 -5.87 -17.52
CA ARG A 321 12.65 -4.67 -16.71
C ARG A 321 14.10 -4.25 -16.73
N HIS A 322 14.34 -2.97 -17.01
CA HIS A 322 15.63 -2.34 -16.82
C HIS A 322 15.54 -1.41 -15.61
N PHE A 323 16.31 -1.68 -14.55
CA PHE A 323 16.28 -0.92 -13.29
C PHE A 323 14.89 -0.79 -12.64
N GLY A 324 14.09 -1.86 -12.64
CA GLY A 324 12.81 -1.88 -11.92
C GLY A 324 11.63 -1.18 -12.60
N VAL A 325 11.87 -0.51 -13.74
CA VAL A 325 10.85 0.13 -14.56
C VAL A 325 10.33 -0.84 -15.63
N LYS A 326 9.01 -0.85 -15.87
CA LYS A 326 8.37 -1.63 -16.94
C LYS A 326 8.80 -1.08 -18.31
N ILE A 327 9.59 -1.84 -19.06
CA ILE A 327 9.93 -1.53 -20.46
C ILE A 327 9.43 -2.70 -21.32
N LYS A 328 8.87 -2.42 -22.51
CA LYS A 328 8.60 -3.49 -23.48
C LYS A 328 9.91 -3.98 -24.09
N GLU A 329 10.67 -4.75 -23.33
CA GLU A 329 11.87 -5.45 -23.80
C GLU A 329 11.80 -6.94 -23.46
N SER A 330 12.35 -7.77 -24.35
CA SER A 330 12.46 -9.22 -24.13
C SER A 330 13.77 -9.50 -23.39
N ILE A 331 13.78 -9.33 -22.07
CA ILE A 331 14.93 -9.69 -21.22
C ILE A 331 14.79 -11.17 -20.82
N LYS A 332 15.84 -11.96 -21.08
CA LYS A 332 15.93 -13.37 -20.67
C LYS A 332 16.89 -13.48 -19.49
N GLU A 333 16.33 -13.58 -18.29
CA GLU A 333 17.05 -13.91 -17.05
C GLU A 333 17.30 -15.45 -17.03
N GLN A 334 18.48 -15.89 -16.59
CA GLN A 334 18.91 -17.31 -16.58
C GLN A 334 19.18 -17.79 -15.16
#